data_AF-A0A357CPJ2-F1
#
_entry.id   AF-A0A357CPJ2-F1
#
_cell.length_a   1.000
_cell.length_b   1.000
_cell.length_c   1.000
_cell.angle_alpha   90.00
_cell.angle_beta   90.00
_cell.angle_gamma   90.00
#
_symmetry.space_group_name_H-M   'P 1'
#
loop_
_entity.id
_entity.type
_entity.pdbx_description
1 polymer ?
#
loop_
_entity_poly.entity_id
_entity_poly.type
_entity_poly.pdbx_seq_one_letter_code
_entity_poly.pdbx_strand_id
1 'polypeptide(L)'
;MLRSRRDNLKTKLLLLILVVLIANIAWAEEDWDNAIKITWEKLYNDQALRVIYGGELEFLQRKEPLNELYLSILDQKQLRILRNTIFAQYGQIFNSEDLNLHFARFSWYKPVTNNVEQFLTETDKQNLNRILLFENGYSSKNLFENKDLVGFWQREMIGAAAGWDESILFYPNNKYTYHYSQMEELKRILSFSGTYRLIGNRLELTVTKQKILADAKVKENVDYWGRFYIDEYKVQDETVYPPVVMNFPISEIKDYVIEADVSFQYIEIGGVRYFFMKKDPDFY
;
A
#
# COMPACT_ATOMS: atom_id res chain seq x y z
N MET A 1 22.34 13.80 -61.05
CA MET A 1 23.00 13.62 -59.73
C MET A 1 22.28 14.29 -58.55
N LEU A 2 21.66 15.47 -58.69
CA LEU A 2 21.06 16.21 -57.56
C LEU A 2 19.75 15.61 -57.01
N ARG A 3 18.93 14.94 -57.85
CA ARG A 3 17.63 14.37 -57.45
C ARG A 3 17.76 13.16 -56.52
N SER A 4 18.69 12.24 -56.83
CA SER A 4 19.02 11.07 -56.01
C SER A 4 19.55 11.43 -54.62
N ARG A 5 20.28 12.53 -54.48
CA ARG A 5 20.72 13.05 -53.17
C ARG A 5 19.55 13.57 -52.33
N ARG A 6 18.55 14.20 -52.96
CA ARG A 6 17.39 14.79 -52.27
C ARG A 6 16.42 13.73 -51.75
N ASP A 7 16.24 12.64 -52.50
CA ASP A 7 15.42 11.50 -52.05
C ASP A 7 16.12 10.72 -50.93
N ASN A 8 17.44 10.54 -51.02
CA ASN A 8 18.24 9.94 -49.93
C ASN A 8 18.17 10.78 -48.64
N LEU A 9 18.17 12.11 -48.75
CA LEU A 9 17.98 13.03 -47.62
C LEU A 9 16.57 12.93 -47.01
N LYS A 10 15.52 12.77 -47.82
CA LYS A 10 14.14 12.58 -47.30
C LYS A 10 13.97 11.25 -46.60
N THR A 11 14.52 10.16 -47.14
CA THR A 11 14.50 8.83 -46.50
C THR A 11 15.29 8.84 -45.20
N LYS A 12 16.46 9.52 -45.17
CA LYS A 12 17.24 9.71 -43.93
C LYS A 12 16.51 10.57 -42.91
N LEU A 13 15.78 11.61 -43.33
CA LEU A 13 15.00 12.46 -42.44
C LEU A 13 13.78 11.71 -41.87
N LEU A 14 13.12 10.86 -42.65
CA LEU A 14 12.03 10.00 -42.18
C LEU A 14 12.52 8.93 -41.20
N LEU A 15 13.68 8.31 -41.47
CA LEU A 15 14.34 7.40 -40.53
C LEU A 15 14.75 8.13 -39.24
N LEU A 16 15.26 9.37 -39.33
CA LEU A 16 15.61 10.18 -38.16
C LEU A 16 14.37 10.53 -37.34
N ILE A 17 13.25 10.90 -37.98
CA ILE A 17 11.99 11.20 -37.29
C ILE A 17 11.40 9.93 -36.66
N LEU A 18 11.48 8.78 -37.33
CA LEU A 18 11.05 7.49 -36.78
C LEU A 18 11.94 7.06 -35.60
N VAL A 19 13.26 7.25 -35.69
CA VAL A 19 14.21 7.01 -34.60
C VAL A 19 13.96 7.98 -33.44
N VAL A 20 13.60 9.23 -33.70
CA VAL A 20 13.24 10.21 -32.66
C VAL A 20 11.87 9.92 -32.05
N LEU A 21 10.92 9.38 -32.81
CA LEU A 21 9.61 8.92 -32.28
C LEU A 21 9.77 7.65 -31.45
N ILE A 22 10.57 6.68 -31.92
CA ILE A 22 10.92 5.47 -31.17
C ILE A 22 11.76 5.84 -29.94
N ALA A 23 12.67 6.81 -30.04
CA ALA A 23 13.39 7.35 -28.90
C ALA A 23 12.44 8.08 -27.95
N ASN A 24 11.50 8.91 -28.40
CA ASN A 24 10.55 9.55 -27.48
C ASN A 24 9.61 8.54 -26.80
N ILE A 25 9.29 7.41 -27.43
CA ILE A 25 8.56 6.31 -26.80
C ILE A 25 9.47 5.56 -25.80
N ALA A 26 10.74 5.34 -26.14
CA ALA A 26 11.72 4.72 -25.25
C ALA A 26 12.11 5.61 -24.05
N TRP A 27 12.16 6.94 -24.23
CA TRP A 27 12.42 7.92 -23.17
C TRP A 27 11.19 8.14 -22.28
N ALA A 28 9.99 7.90 -22.81
CA ALA A 28 8.79 7.84 -21.98
C ALA A 28 8.74 6.56 -21.12
N GLU A 29 9.32 5.44 -21.57
CA GLU A 29 9.52 4.24 -20.74
C GLU A 29 10.66 4.43 -19.71
N GLU A 30 11.74 5.13 -20.07
CA GLU A 30 12.89 5.38 -19.20
C GLU A 30 12.60 6.33 -18.01
N ASP A 31 11.53 7.14 -18.10
CA ASP A 31 11.09 8.08 -17.05
C ASP A 31 10.17 7.43 -16.00
N TRP A 32 9.44 6.36 -16.35
CA TRP A 32 8.65 5.58 -15.39
C TRP A 32 9.53 4.72 -14.47
N ASP A 33 10.57 4.10 -15.04
CA ASP A 33 11.49 3.27 -14.28
C ASP A 33 12.37 4.11 -13.34
N ASN A 34 12.72 5.35 -13.69
CA ASN A 34 13.49 6.25 -12.82
C ASN A 34 12.65 6.96 -11.74
N ALA A 35 11.36 7.25 -11.99
CA ALA A 35 10.45 7.74 -10.95
C ALA A 35 10.18 6.68 -9.86
N ILE A 36 10.20 5.39 -10.23
CA ILE A 36 10.17 4.26 -9.30
C ILE A 36 11.52 4.10 -8.57
N LYS A 37 12.63 4.44 -9.23
CA LYS A 37 14.01 4.25 -8.72
C LYS A 37 14.46 5.23 -7.63
N ILE A 38 13.89 6.44 -7.51
CA ILE A 38 14.47 7.48 -6.62
C ILE A 38 13.75 7.68 -5.27
N THR A 39 12.63 7.02 -4.96
CA THR A 39 12.02 7.16 -3.61
C THR A 39 11.55 5.88 -2.92
N TRP A 40 11.49 4.73 -3.60
CA TRP A 40 10.98 3.47 -3.03
C TRP A 40 12.07 2.49 -2.56
N GLU A 41 13.34 2.75 -2.91
CA GLU A 41 14.50 1.92 -2.54
C GLU A 41 14.88 1.96 -1.04
N LYS A 42 14.04 2.55 -0.16
CA LYS A 42 14.04 2.29 1.30
C LYS A 42 12.98 1.24 1.71
N LEU A 43 12.77 0.26 0.84
CA LEU A 43 12.99 -1.17 1.15
C LEU A 43 12.07 -1.90 2.15
N TYR A 44 10.93 -1.36 2.59
CA TYR A 44 10.00 -2.15 3.43
C TYR A 44 8.53 -2.23 3.00
N ASN A 45 7.99 -1.42 2.08
CA ASN A 45 6.54 -1.22 2.10
C ASN A 45 5.79 -0.98 0.76
N ASP A 46 6.05 -1.71 -0.33
CA ASP A 46 4.96 -1.84 -1.32
C ASP A 46 4.88 -3.19 -2.04
N GLN A 47 4.25 -4.14 -1.35
CA GLN A 47 3.92 -5.45 -1.90
C GLN A 47 2.98 -5.34 -3.10
N ALA A 48 2.05 -4.37 -3.09
CA ALA A 48 1.04 -4.25 -4.13
C ALA A 48 1.62 -3.70 -5.43
N LEU A 49 2.51 -2.70 -5.38
CA LEU A 49 3.18 -2.18 -6.56
C LEU A 49 4.13 -3.21 -7.17
N ARG A 50 4.80 -4.05 -6.35
CA ARG A 50 5.61 -5.18 -6.85
C ARG A 50 4.75 -6.22 -7.57
N VAL A 51 3.53 -6.45 -7.11
CA VAL A 51 2.56 -7.29 -7.83
C VAL A 51 2.12 -6.62 -9.14
N ILE A 52 1.70 -5.35 -9.11
CA ILE A 52 1.16 -4.60 -10.25
C ILE A 52 2.20 -4.42 -11.36
N TYR A 53 3.42 -4.01 -11.01
CA TYR A 53 4.45 -3.66 -11.99
C TYR A 53 5.48 -4.76 -12.19
N GLY A 54 5.90 -5.43 -11.12
CA GLY A 54 6.87 -6.51 -11.16
C GLY A 54 6.28 -7.90 -11.45
N GLY A 55 4.95 -8.07 -11.32
CA GLY A 55 4.30 -9.37 -11.50
C GLY A 55 4.67 -10.38 -10.40
N GLU A 56 5.04 -9.90 -9.21
CA GLU A 56 5.53 -10.73 -8.12
C GLU A 56 4.39 -11.40 -7.33
N LEU A 57 3.90 -12.52 -7.85
CA LEU A 57 2.72 -13.22 -7.29
C LEU A 57 2.91 -13.73 -5.86
N GLU A 58 4.14 -13.86 -5.37
CA GLU A 58 4.42 -14.34 -4.01
C GLU A 58 3.70 -13.51 -2.92
N PHE A 59 3.44 -12.23 -3.18
CA PHE A 59 2.72 -11.36 -2.23
C PHE A 59 1.23 -11.64 -2.16
N LEU A 60 0.62 -12.14 -3.25
CA LEU A 60 -0.77 -12.57 -3.27
C LEU A 60 -0.96 -13.98 -2.71
N GLN A 61 0.07 -14.82 -2.85
CA GLN A 61 0.04 -16.25 -2.49
C GLN A 61 0.46 -16.53 -1.04
N ARG A 62 0.79 -15.49 -0.28
CA ARG A 62 1.04 -15.60 1.17
C ARG A 62 -0.24 -16.00 1.90
N LYS A 63 -0.08 -16.60 3.08
CA LYS A 63 -1.22 -16.94 3.94
C LYS A 63 -1.94 -15.70 4.47
N GLU A 64 -1.17 -14.66 4.80
CA GLU A 64 -1.68 -13.37 5.29
C GLU A 64 -2.23 -12.54 4.12
N PRO A 65 -3.43 -11.95 4.24
CA PRO A 65 -3.96 -11.00 3.26
C PRO A 65 -3.12 -9.72 3.13
N LEU A 66 -3.32 -9.00 2.02
CA LEU A 66 -2.66 -7.72 1.76
C LEU A 66 -2.95 -6.68 2.85
N ASN A 67 -1.91 -6.07 3.40
CA ASN A 67 -2.03 -5.04 4.43
C ASN A 67 -2.69 -3.75 3.87
N GLU A 68 -3.54 -3.12 4.68
CA GLU A 68 -4.31 -1.92 4.37
C GLU A 68 -3.43 -0.71 4.06
N LEU A 69 -2.25 -0.60 4.69
CA LEU A 69 -1.29 0.46 4.41
C LEU A 69 -0.85 0.40 2.93
N TYR A 70 -0.64 -0.80 2.37
CA TYR A 70 -0.28 -0.97 0.95
C TYR A 70 -1.43 -0.61 0.02
N LEU A 71 -2.67 -0.95 0.39
CA LEU A 71 -3.83 -0.64 -0.43
C LEU A 71 -4.14 0.87 -0.43
N SER A 72 -3.82 1.56 0.66
CA SER A 72 -4.16 2.97 0.88
C SER A 72 -3.44 3.96 -0.05
N ILE A 73 -2.27 3.58 -0.56
CA ILE A 73 -1.45 4.43 -1.43
C ILE A 73 -1.75 4.23 -2.92
N LEU A 74 -2.60 3.26 -3.25
CA LEU A 74 -2.92 2.93 -4.64
C LEU A 74 -4.03 3.83 -5.17
N ASP A 75 -3.91 4.21 -6.44
CA ASP A 75 -5.01 4.80 -7.19
C ASP A 75 -6.01 3.74 -7.69
N GLN A 76 -7.13 4.21 -8.25
CA GLN A 76 -8.20 3.33 -8.76
C GLN A 76 -7.75 2.42 -9.91
N LYS A 77 -6.78 2.85 -10.74
CA LYS A 77 -6.25 2.04 -11.84
C LYS A 77 -5.35 0.95 -11.30
N GLN A 78 -4.52 1.27 -10.32
CA GLN A 78 -3.64 0.34 -9.61
C GLN A 78 -4.44 -0.70 -8.84
N LEU A 79 -5.47 -0.30 -8.09
CA LEU A 79 -6.40 -1.22 -7.43
C LEU A 79 -7.08 -2.16 -8.43
N ARG A 80 -7.55 -1.65 -9.58
CA ARG A 80 -8.13 -2.48 -10.64
C ARG A 80 -7.12 -3.49 -11.17
N ILE A 81 -5.88 -3.10 -11.42
CA ILE A 81 -4.84 -4.03 -11.89
C ILE A 81 -4.55 -5.09 -10.82
N LEU A 82 -4.37 -4.69 -9.56
CA LEU A 82 -4.11 -5.60 -8.45
C LEU A 82 -5.24 -6.63 -8.29
N ARG A 83 -6.50 -6.17 -8.32
CA ARG A 83 -7.69 -7.03 -8.31
C ARG A 83 -7.66 -8.03 -9.46
N ASN A 84 -7.36 -7.57 -10.68
CA ASN A 84 -7.32 -8.45 -11.86
C ASN A 84 -6.11 -9.39 -11.87
N THR A 85 -5.03 -9.06 -11.16
CA THR A 85 -3.84 -9.93 -11.04
C THR A 85 -4.20 -11.25 -10.34
N ILE A 86 -5.12 -11.21 -9.38
CA ILE A 86 -5.64 -12.40 -8.68
C ILE A 86 -6.33 -13.37 -9.65
N PHE A 87 -6.99 -12.87 -10.69
CA PHE A 87 -7.60 -13.72 -11.72
C PHE A 87 -6.57 -14.10 -12.80
N ALA A 88 -5.67 -13.19 -13.15
CA ALA A 88 -4.65 -13.38 -14.17
C ALA A 88 -3.70 -14.54 -13.84
N GLN A 89 -3.31 -14.72 -12.56
CA GLN A 89 -2.44 -15.82 -12.14
C GLN A 89 -3.04 -17.21 -12.45
N TYR A 90 -4.36 -17.31 -12.62
CA TYR A 90 -5.08 -18.53 -13.00
C TYR A 90 -5.44 -18.60 -14.49
N GLY A 91 -4.93 -17.68 -15.30
CA GLY A 91 -5.14 -17.66 -16.75
C GLY A 91 -6.48 -17.10 -17.19
N GLN A 92 -7.06 -16.18 -16.43
CA GLN A 92 -8.26 -15.46 -16.84
C GLN A 92 -8.01 -14.68 -18.14
N ILE A 93 -8.88 -14.88 -19.14
CA ILE A 93 -8.96 -14.06 -20.34
C ILE A 93 -9.82 -12.83 -20.01
N PHE A 94 -9.30 -11.64 -20.28
CA PHE A 94 -10.03 -10.40 -20.03
C PHE A 94 -10.71 -9.91 -21.31
N ASN A 95 -11.94 -9.40 -21.19
CA ASN A 95 -12.57 -8.65 -22.27
C ASN A 95 -11.89 -7.28 -22.50
N SER A 96 -11.15 -6.81 -21.50
CA SER A 96 -10.51 -5.51 -21.50
C SER A 96 -9.13 -5.61 -22.14
N GLU A 97 -8.95 -4.95 -23.28
CA GLU A 97 -7.69 -4.99 -24.03
C GLU A 97 -6.50 -4.47 -23.22
N ASP A 98 -6.71 -3.42 -22.42
CA ASP A 98 -5.66 -2.86 -21.55
C ASP A 98 -5.18 -3.85 -20.48
N LEU A 99 -6.06 -4.70 -19.94
CA LEU A 99 -5.68 -5.76 -19.00
C LEU A 99 -4.91 -6.87 -19.70
N ASN A 100 -5.37 -7.30 -20.89
CA ASN A 100 -4.64 -8.30 -21.68
C ASN A 100 -3.23 -7.80 -22.02
N LEU A 101 -3.09 -6.56 -22.51
CA LEU A 101 -1.80 -5.94 -22.81
C LEU A 101 -0.92 -5.80 -21.57
N HIS A 102 -1.50 -5.40 -20.44
CA HIS A 102 -0.79 -5.29 -19.18
C HIS A 102 -0.22 -6.64 -18.73
N PHE A 103 -1.03 -7.70 -18.72
CA PHE A 103 -0.59 -9.01 -18.23
C PHE A 103 0.26 -9.78 -19.23
N ALA A 104 0.11 -9.53 -20.54
CA ALA A 104 0.90 -10.19 -21.60
C ALA A 104 2.41 -9.97 -21.47
N ARG A 105 2.86 -8.95 -20.73
CA ARG A 105 4.28 -8.72 -20.44
C ARG A 105 4.86 -9.72 -19.43
N PHE A 106 4.03 -10.38 -18.64
CA PHE A 106 4.48 -11.30 -17.59
C PHE A 106 4.55 -12.73 -18.10
N SER A 107 5.71 -13.38 -17.94
CA SER A 107 5.95 -14.75 -18.44
C SER A 107 5.05 -15.82 -17.80
N TRP A 108 4.51 -15.56 -16.61
CA TRP A 108 3.58 -16.44 -15.91
C TRP A 108 2.15 -16.33 -16.42
N TYR A 109 1.77 -15.22 -17.09
CA TYR A 109 0.41 -15.03 -17.56
C TYR A 109 0.16 -15.85 -18.83
N LYS A 110 -0.73 -16.83 -18.73
CA LYS A 110 -1.15 -17.66 -19.85
C LYS A 110 -2.67 -17.60 -19.93
N PRO A 111 -3.27 -16.87 -20.88
CA PRO A 111 -4.73 -16.82 -21.02
C PRO A 111 -5.28 -18.20 -21.41
N VAL A 112 -6.17 -18.78 -20.59
CA VAL A 112 -6.74 -20.13 -20.77
C VAL A 112 -8.27 -20.12 -20.78
N THR A 113 -8.94 -19.38 -19.89
CA THR A 113 -10.39 -19.45 -19.70
C THR A 113 -11.01 -18.10 -19.35
N ASN A 114 -12.29 -17.93 -19.64
CA ASN A 114 -13.06 -16.73 -19.27
C ASN A 114 -13.61 -16.77 -17.83
N ASN A 115 -13.41 -17.87 -17.09
CA ASN A 115 -13.82 -17.96 -15.70
C ASN A 115 -12.82 -18.81 -14.90
N VAL A 116 -12.19 -18.19 -13.89
CA VAL A 116 -11.23 -18.82 -12.97
C VAL A 116 -11.73 -18.89 -11.52
N GLU A 117 -12.97 -18.52 -11.23
CA GLU A 117 -13.49 -18.37 -9.86
C GLU A 117 -13.32 -19.63 -9.00
N GLN A 118 -13.45 -20.80 -9.61
CA GLN A 118 -13.28 -22.09 -8.93
C GLN A 118 -11.83 -22.35 -8.44
N PHE A 119 -10.84 -21.64 -8.98
CA PHE A 119 -9.43 -21.78 -8.62
C PHE A 119 -9.00 -20.84 -7.50
N LEU A 120 -9.85 -19.86 -7.14
CA LEU A 120 -9.53 -18.87 -6.12
C LEU A 120 -9.45 -19.52 -4.74
N THR A 121 -8.31 -19.33 -4.09
CA THR A 121 -8.09 -19.73 -2.70
C THR A 121 -8.86 -18.85 -1.73
N GLU A 122 -8.88 -19.21 -0.46
CA GLU A 122 -9.48 -18.38 0.58
C GLU A 122 -8.73 -17.04 0.73
N THR A 123 -7.39 -17.05 0.67
CA THR A 123 -6.59 -15.83 0.70
C THR A 123 -6.89 -14.94 -0.51
N ASP A 124 -7.08 -15.50 -1.71
CA ASP A 124 -7.48 -14.71 -2.88
C ASP A 124 -8.81 -13.99 -2.65
N LYS A 125 -9.80 -14.68 -2.09
CA LYS A 125 -11.11 -14.09 -1.78
C LYS A 125 -10.99 -12.99 -0.72
N GLN A 126 -10.17 -13.19 0.29
CA GLN A 126 -9.89 -12.17 1.32
C GLN A 126 -9.20 -10.95 0.70
N ASN A 127 -8.20 -11.15 -0.16
CA ASN A 127 -7.53 -10.08 -0.89
C ASN A 127 -8.50 -9.33 -1.81
N LEU A 128 -9.35 -10.05 -2.55
CA LEU A 128 -10.39 -9.45 -3.39
C LEU A 128 -11.34 -8.55 -2.58
N ASN A 129 -11.84 -9.04 -1.45
CA ASN A 129 -12.73 -8.26 -0.58
C ASN A 129 -12.05 -6.99 -0.06
N ARG A 130 -10.77 -7.07 0.33
CA ARG A 130 -10.00 -5.91 0.78
C ARG A 130 -9.77 -4.91 -0.35
N ILE A 131 -9.36 -5.36 -1.53
CA ILE A 131 -9.16 -4.48 -2.68
C ILE A 131 -10.48 -3.80 -3.07
N LEU A 132 -11.60 -4.55 -3.11
CA LEU A 132 -12.92 -4.01 -3.41
C LEU A 132 -13.39 -2.96 -2.39
N LEU A 133 -13.03 -3.12 -1.11
CA LEU A 133 -13.27 -2.11 -0.08
C LEU A 133 -12.53 -0.80 -0.40
N PHE A 134 -11.27 -0.86 -0.85
CA PHE A 134 -10.52 0.32 -1.26
C PHE A 134 -10.99 0.90 -2.60
N GLU A 135 -11.54 0.09 -3.50
CA GLU A 135 -12.11 0.61 -4.75
C GLU A 135 -13.44 1.34 -4.52
N ASN A 136 -14.32 0.78 -3.68
CA ASN A 136 -15.73 1.17 -3.62
C ASN A 136 -16.20 1.72 -2.26
N GLY A 137 -15.35 1.68 -1.23
CA GLY A 137 -15.72 2.03 0.15
C GLY A 137 -15.84 3.53 0.44
N TYR A 138 -15.71 4.39 -0.57
CA TYR A 138 -15.75 5.85 -0.40
C TYR A 138 -17.13 6.44 -0.69
N SER A 139 -17.54 7.37 0.15
CA SER A 139 -18.79 8.11 0.13
C SER A 139 -18.53 9.56 0.49
N SER A 140 -19.30 10.47 -0.11
CA SER A 140 -19.28 11.91 0.20
C SER A 140 -19.96 12.26 1.52
N LYS A 141 -20.68 11.32 2.13
CA LYS A 141 -21.33 11.51 3.44
C LYS A 141 -20.27 11.59 4.54
N ASN A 142 -20.20 12.73 5.22
CA ASN A 142 -19.41 12.86 6.44
C ASN A 142 -20.04 12.02 7.55
N LEU A 143 -19.22 11.22 8.23
CA LEU A 143 -19.66 10.39 9.36
C LEU A 143 -19.45 11.11 10.71
N PHE A 144 -18.37 11.88 10.82
CA PHE A 144 -17.95 12.65 12.00
C PHE A 144 -16.90 13.69 11.58
N GLU A 145 -16.46 14.54 12.53
CA GLU A 145 -15.43 15.56 12.32
C GLU A 145 -14.04 15.08 12.79
N ASN A 146 -12.96 15.74 12.36
CA ASN A 146 -11.59 15.41 12.76
C ASN A 146 -11.39 15.38 14.29
N LYS A 147 -12.13 16.22 15.03
CA LYS A 147 -12.06 16.32 16.51
C LYS A 147 -12.57 15.06 17.22
N ASP A 148 -13.44 14.31 16.54
CA ASP A 148 -14.04 13.08 17.07
C ASP A 148 -13.03 11.93 17.02
N LEU A 149 -12.07 11.98 16.09
CA LEU A 149 -10.95 11.04 16.04
C LEU A 149 -9.86 11.32 17.08
N VAL A 150 -9.80 12.52 17.68
CA VAL A 150 -8.70 12.87 18.62
C VAL A 150 -8.61 11.87 19.76
N GLY A 151 -7.44 11.26 19.91
CA GLY A 151 -7.15 10.24 20.91
C GLY A 151 -6.17 9.17 20.42
N PHE A 152 -5.94 8.19 21.28
CA PHE A 152 -5.13 7.00 21.04
C PHE A 152 -6.04 5.83 20.67
N TRP A 153 -5.82 5.26 19.49
CA TRP A 153 -6.53 4.10 18.97
C TRP A 153 -5.57 2.96 18.73
N GLN A 154 -5.92 1.76 19.18
CA GLN A 154 -5.10 0.56 19.07
C GLN A 154 -5.79 -0.51 18.23
N ARG A 155 -5.04 -1.15 17.34
CA ARG A 155 -5.54 -2.25 16.53
C ARG A 155 -6.10 -3.40 17.39
N GLU A 156 -7.16 -4.04 16.90
CA GLU A 156 -7.74 -5.23 17.52
C GLU A 156 -6.72 -6.37 17.58
N MET A 157 -6.19 -6.63 18.78
CA MET A 157 -5.52 -7.88 19.14
C MET A 157 -6.00 -8.32 20.51
N ILE A 158 -6.73 -9.44 20.54
CA ILE A 158 -7.25 -10.04 21.77
C ILE A 158 -6.06 -10.43 22.66
N GLY A 159 -5.92 -9.78 23.82
CA GLY A 159 -4.93 -10.11 24.84
C GLY A 159 -3.60 -9.35 24.78
N ALA A 160 -3.41 -8.39 23.87
CA ALA A 160 -2.23 -7.52 23.87
C ALA A 160 -2.35 -6.38 24.89
N ALA A 161 -1.25 -6.05 25.57
CA ALA A 161 -1.18 -4.88 26.44
C ALA A 161 -1.24 -3.58 25.61
N ALA A 162 -1.73 -2.49 26.21
CA ALA A 162 -1.85 -1.21 25.52
C ALA A 162 -0.49 -0.71 24.99
N GLY A 163 -0.42 -0.27 23.73
CA GLY A 163 0.77 0.32 23.10
C GLY A 163 1.76 -0.67 22.47
N TRP A 164 1.57 -1.98 22.66
CA TRP A 164 2.44 -3.03 22.10
C TRP A 164 2.09 -3.39 20.66
N ASP A 165 0.84 -3.16 20.28
CA ASP A 165 0.33 -3.44 18.94
C ASP A 165 0.26 -2.16 18.08
N GLU A 166 -0.05 -2.33 16.80
CA GLU A 166 -0.22 -1.22 15.88
C GLU A 166 -1.24 -0.19 16.41
N SER A 167 -0.88 1.07 16.31
CA SER A 167 -1.71 2.15 16.86
C SER A 167 -1.64 3.42 16.06
N ILE A 168 -2.71 4.20 16.15
CA ILE A 168 -2.81 5.51 15.54
C ILE A 168 -3.26 6.53 16.58
N LEU A 169 -2.49 7.60 16.68
CA LEU A 169 -2.72 8.73 17.57
C LEU A 169 -3.15 9.90 16.72
N PHE A 170 -4.31 10.46 17.00
CA PHE A 170 -4.81 11.68 16.34
C PHE A 170 -4.76 12.85 17.33
N TYR A 171 -4.14 13.94 16.90
CA TYR A 171 -3.94 15.14 17.72
C TYR A 171 -4.91 16.25 17.34
N PRO A 172 -5.29 17.15 18.28
CA PRO A 172 -6.23 18.25 18.02
C PRO A 172 -5.86 19.21 16.87
N ASN A 173 -4.58 19.27 16.50
CA ASN A 173 -4.05 20.13 15.44
C ASN A 173 -4.00 19.44 14.07
N ASN A 174 -4.81 18.40 13.85
CA ASN A 174 -4.84 17.59 12.62
C ASN A 174 -3.51 16.88 12.30
N LYS A 175 -2.66 16.67 13.30
CA LYS A 175 -1.49 15.79 13.17
C LYS A 175 -1.86 14.38 13.58
N TYR A 176 -1.09 13.41 13.10
CA TYR A 176 -1.18 12.04 13.57
C TYR A 176 0.19 11.39 13.68
N THR A 177 0.27 10.35 14.49
CA THR A 177 1.39 9.41 14.52
C THR A 177 0.82 8.00 14.44
N TYR A 178 1.35 7.20 13.52
CA TYR A 178 1.08 5.78 13.44
C TYR A 178 2.31 5.02 13.95
N HIS A 179 2.11 4.09 14.88
CA HIS A 179 3.15 3.22 15.40
C HIS A 179 2.92 1.80 14.91
N TYR A 180 3.98 1.16 14.44
CA TYR A 180 3.93 -0.27 14.16
C TYR A 180 3.98 -1.09 15.45
N SER A 181 3.47 -2.32 15.39
CA SER A 181 3.58 -3.28 16.49
C SER A 181 5.04 -3.49 16.90
N GLN A 182 5.29 -3.46 18.20
CA GLN A 182 6.60 -3.77 18.78
C GLN A 182 6.89 -5.27 18.79
N MET A 183 5.90 -6.10 18.49
CA MET A 183 6.05 -7.56 18.41
C MET A 183 6.69 -8.01 17.07
N GLU A 184 6.85 -7.12 16.09
CA GLU A 184 7.51 -7.43 14.84
C GLU A 184 9.03 -7.20 14.92
N GLU A 185 9.76 -8.25 15.34
CA GLU A 185 11.19 -8.23 15.69
C GLU A 185 12.15 -7.73 14.59
N LEU A 186 11.72 -7.71 13.33
CA LEU A 186 12.53 -7.32 12.17
C LEU A 186 12.04 -6.03 11.48
N LYS A 187 11.08 -5.33 12.07
CA LYS A 187 10.55 -4.10 11.46
C LYS A 187 11.54 -2.96 11.63
N ARG A 188 11.98 -2.39 10.49
CA ARG A 188 12.96 -1.29 10.48
C ARG A 188 12.33 0.09 10.56
N ILE A 189 11.02 0.19 10.34
CA ILE A 189 10.25 1.43 10.54
C ILE A 189 9.48 1.26 11.84
N LEU A 190 9.68 2.17 12.78
CA LEU A 190 9.01 2.18 14.07
C LEU A 190 7.67 2.92 14.01
N SER A 191 7.66 4.07 13.33
CA SER A 191 6.47 4.90 13.19
C SER A 191 6.55 5.79 11.96
N PHE A 192 5.41 6.31 11.55
CA PHE A 192 5.31 7.40 10.59
C PHE A 192 4.29 8.44 11.03
N SER A 193 4.46 9.69 10.60
CA SER A 193 3.62 10.80 11.06
C SER A 193 3.48 11.89 10.00
N GLY A 194 2.50 12.75 10.25
CA GLY A 194 2.24 13.92 9.43
C GLY A 194 0.88 14.52 9.77
N THR A 195 0.08 14.83 8.75
CA THR A 195 -1.24 15.44 8.90
C THR A 195 -2.34 14.53 8.41
N TYR A 196 -3.52 14.61 9.01
CA TYR A 196 -4.70 13.88 8.58
C TYR A 196 -5.86 14.80 8.27
N ARG A 197 -6.79 14.32 7.43
CA ARG A 197 -8.10 14.96 7.23
C ARG A 197 -9.16 13.95 6.83
N LEU A 198 -10.41 14.27 7.15
CA LEU A 198 -11.58 13.54 6.70
C LEU A 198 -12.22 14.21 5.48
N ILE A 199 -12.63 13.38 4.52
CA ILE A 199 -13.35 13.79 3.31
C ILE A 199 -14.50 12.81 3.10
N GLY A 200 -15.72 13.15 3.52
CA GLY A 200 -16.79 12.16 3.58
C GLY A 200 -16.46 11.06 4.60
N ASN A 201 -16.41 9.81 4.15
CA ASN A 201 -15.91 8.68 4.94
C ASN A 201 -14.50 8.22 4.51
N ARG A 202 -13.70 9.13 3.94
CA ARG A 202 -12.29 8.87 3.63
C ARG A 202 -11.39 9.53 4.67
N LEU A 203 -10.53 8.74 5.30
CA LEU A 203 -9.39 9.24 6.07
C LEU A 203 -8.19 9.35 5.13
N GLU A 204 -7.73 10.58 4.92
CA GLU A 204 -6.50 10.85 4.19
C GLU A 204 -5.38 11.14 5.20
N LEU A 205 -4.30 10.36 5.13
CA LEU A 205 -3.08 10.56 5.91
C LEU A 205 -1.97 11.02 4.98
N THR A 206 -1.42 12.21 5.23
CA THR A 206 -0.23 12.71 4.53
C THR A 206 1.00 12.46 5.38
N VAL A 207 1.81 11.49 4.98
CA VAL A 207 3.07 11.11 5.63
C VAL A 207 4.16 12.09 5.21
N THR A 208 4.79 12.73 6.19
CA THR A 208 5.91 13.66 5.97
C THR A 208 7.16 13.31 6.77
N LYS A 209 7.01 12.41 7.75
CA LYS A 209 8.10 11.96 8.62
C LYS A 209 7.97 10.47 8.90
N GLN A 210 9.10 9.81 9.07
CA GLN A 210 9.18 8.44 9.56
C GLN A 210 10.27 8.34 10.62
N LYS A 211 10.13 7.37 11.51
CA LYS A 211 11.15 6.98 12.48
C LYS A 211 11.62 5.58 12.15
N ILE A 212 12.93 5.42 11.96
CA ILE A 212 13.53 4.16 11.52
C ILE A 212 14.63 3.67 12.46
N LEU A 213 14.95 2.40 12.32
CA LEU A 213 16.15 1.75 12.85
C LEU A 213 17.26 1.82 11.79
N ALA A 214 18.05 2.89 11.82
CA ALA A 214 19.22 3.07 10.98
C ALA A 214 20.39 2.20 11.46
N ASP A 215 21.33 1.87 10.57
CA ASP A 215 22.51 1.03 10.85
C ASP A 215 22.17 -0.35 11.47
N ALA A 216 20.93 -0.82 11.32
CA ALA A 216 20.41 -1.99 12.01
C ALA A 216 21.10 -3.30 11.57
N LYS A 217 21.84 -3.93 12.49
CA LYS A 217 22.48 -5.24 12.32
C LYS A 217 21.58 -6.36 12.82
N VAL A 218 21.40 -7.38 11.99
CA VAL A 218 20.62 -8.57 12.32
C VAL A 218 21.55 -9.64 12.87
N LYS A 219 21.18 -10.26 13.99
CA LYS A 219 21.87 -11.42 14.56
C LYS A 219 20.95 -12.63 14.60
N GLU A 220 21.55 -13.82 14.54
CA GLU A 220 20.83 -15.08 14.73
C GLU A 220 20.82 -15.46 16.21
N ASN A 221 19.67 -15.85 16.74
CA ASN A 221 19.55 -16.49 18.05
C ASN A 221 18.82 -17.81 17.88
N VAL A 222 19.52 -18.91 18.14
CA VAL A 222 18.98 -20.26 17.97
C VAL A 222 18.02 -20.63 19.11
N ASP A 223 18.06 -19.90 20.23
CA ASP A 223 17.31 -20.18 21.45
C ASP A 223 16.09 -19.25 21.69
N TYR A 224 15.77 -18.35 20.74
CA TYR A 224 14.64 -17.42 20.84
C TYR A 224 13.52 -17.74 19.84
N TRP A 225 12.28 -17.35 20.18
CA TRP A 225 11.10 -17.46 19.31
C TRP A 225 11.17 -16.45 18.16
N GLY A 226 12.09 -16.70 17.24
CA GLY A 226 12.50 -15.74 16.21
C GLY A 226 13.98 -15.99 15.94
N ARG A 227 14.28 -16.71 14.85
CA ARG A 227 15.66 -17.09 14.52
C ARG A 227 16.57 -15.85 14.38
N PHE A 228 16.01 -14.70 14.01
CA PHE A 228 16.77 -13.47 13.76
C PHE A 228 16.15 -12.28 14.49
N TYR A 229 16.98 -11.41 15.04
CA TYR A 229 16.57 -10.17 15.72
C TYR A 229 17.52 -9.01 15.37
N ILE A 230 17.05 -7.77 15.53
CA ILE A 230 17.89 -6.57 15.37
C ILE A 230 18.61 -6.31 16.69
N ASP A 231 19.95 -6.36 16.69
CA ASP A 231 20.76 -6.25 17.90
C ASP A 231 21.38 -4.86 18.10
N GLU A 232 21.96 -4.29 17.04
CA GLU A 232 22.58 -2.96 17.06
C GLU A 232 21.86 -2.07 16.07
N TYR A 233 21.37 -0.91 16.49
CA TYR A 233 20.72 0.08 15.64
C TYR A 233 20.81 1.48 16.22
N LYS A 234 20.56 2.49 15.38
CA LYS A 234 20.30 3.86 15.79
C LYS A 234 18.88 4.24 15.43
N VAL A 235 18.15 4.81 16.38
CA VAL A 235 16.84 5.40 16.09
C VAL A 235 17.07 6.74 15.40
N GLN A 236 16.48 6.90 14.22
CA GLN A 236 16.64 8.10 13.41
C GLN A 236 15.28 8.57 12.88
N ASP A 237 15.01 9.87 13.02
CA ASP A 237 13.91 10.54 12.34
C ASP A 237 14.35 10.93 10.92
N GLU A 238 13.49 10.66 9.94
CA GLU A 238 13.72 11.01 8.55
C GLU A 238 12.53 11.79 7.98
N THR A 239 12.84 12.71 7.07
CA THR A 239 11.82 13.40 6.28
C THR A 239 11.44 12.54 5.10
N VAL A 240 10.13 12.41 4.85
CA VAL A 240 9.57 11.74 3.68
C VAL A 240 9.28 12.80 2.63
N TYR A 241 10.03 12.78 1.53
CA TYR A 241 9.88 13.72 0.42
C TYR A 241 10.00 13.02 -0.95
N PRO A 242 9.02 13.19 -1.86
CA PRO A 242 7.77 13.93 -1.65
C PRO A 242 6.89 13.24 -0.59
N PRO A 243 5.95 13.97 0.06
CA PRO A 243 5.03 13.36 1.01
C PRO A 243 4.24 12.21 0.40
N VAL A 244 4.03 11.14 1.15
CA VAL A 244 3.19 10.01 0.72
C VAL A 244 1.77 10.24 1.23
N VAL A 245 0.78 10.09 0.35
CA VAL A 245 -0.64 10.24 0.70
C VAL A 245 -1.30 8.88 0.72
N MET A 246 -1.87 8.52 1.88
CA MET A 246 -2.61 7.29 2.12
C MET A 246 -4.09 7.59 2.27
N ASN A 247 -4.95 6.82 1.59
CA ASN A 247 -6.39 6.98 1.59
C ASN A 247 -7.04 5.71 2.16
N PHE A 248 -7.77 5.86 3.26
CA PHE A 248 -8.48 4.74 3.90
C PHE A 248 -9.98 4.99 3.86
N PRO A 249 -10.79 3.99 3.44
CA PRO A 249 -12.21 3.99 3.78
C PRO A 249 -12.33 3.82 5.30
N ILE A 250 -13.19 4.64 5.93
CA ILE A 250 -13.42 4.62 7.37
C ILE A 250 -14.89 4.33 7.70
N SER A 251 -15.15 3.56 8.74
CA SER A 251 -16.51 3.31 9.25
C SER A 251 -16.98 4.41 10.19
N GLU A 252 -18.25 4.36 10.61
CA GLU A 252 -18.74 5.05 11.80
C GLU A 252 -18.01 4.52 13.05
N ILE A 253 -17.89 5.35 14.09
CA ILE A 253 -17.44 4.91 15.42
C ILE A 253 -18.58 4.12 16.04
N LYS A 254 -18.29 2.91 16.52
CA LYS A 254 -19.27 1.98 17.07
C LYS A 254 -18.88 1.57 18.48
N ASP A 255 -19.87 1.18 19.27
CA ASP A 255 -19.66 0.56 20.57
C ASP A 255 -19.52 -0.97 20.39
N TYR A 256 -18.58 -1.54 21.14
CA TYR A 256 -18.36 -2.96 21.30
C TYR A 256 -18.63 -3.33 22.75
N VAL A 257 -19.71 -4.06 23.00
CA VAL A 257 -20.15 -4.46 24.33
C VAL A 257 -19.62 -5.86 24.63
N ILE A 258 -18.79 -5.99 25.66
CA ILE A 258 -18.28 -7.30 26.13
C ILE A 258 -19.27 -7.89 27.13
N GLU A 259 -19.66 -7.08 28.10
CA GLU A 259 -20.63 -7.38 29.16
C GLU A 259 -21.47 -6.12 29.42
N ALA A 260 -22.58 -6.25 30.15
CA ALA A 260 -23.57 -5.17 30.34
C ALA A 260 -22.97 -3.82 30.78
N ASP A 261 -21.86 -3.83 31.53
CA ASP A 261 -21.20 -2.64 32.06
C ASP A 261 -19.82 -2.34 31.45
N VAL A 262 -19.35 -3.15 30.48
CA VAL A 262 -18.03 -3.00 29.85
C VAL A 262 -18.21 -2.84 28.34
N SER A 263 -18.02 -1.60 27.86
CA SER A 263 -18.04 -1.27 26.44
C SER A 263 -16.81 -0.50 26.02
N PHE A 264 -16.37 -0.73 24.78
CA PHE A 264 -15.28 -0.03 24.13
C PHE A 264 -15.76 0.59 22.84
N GLN A 265 -15.28 1.77 22.49
CA GLN A 265 -15.51 2.31 21.15
C GLN A 265 -14.48 1.74 20.19
N TYR A 266 -14.88 1.48 18.95
CA TYR A 266 -13.98 1.12 17.87
C TYR A 266 -14.36 1.79 16.56
N ILE A 267 -13.39 1.84 15.67
CA ILE A 267 -13.53 2.33 14.31
C ILE A 267 -12.81 1.39 13.35
N GLU A 268 -13.35 1.16 12.16
CA GLU A 268 -12.66 0.43 11.11
C GLU A 268 -11.95 1.40 10.17
N ILE A 269 -10.63 1.28 10.04
CA ILE A 269 -9.78 2.03 9.12
C ILE A 269 -9.22 1.04 8.12
N GLY A 270 -9.58 1.15 6.84
CA GLY A 270 -9.14 0.19 5.81
C GLY A 270 -9.63 -1.24 6.05
N GLY A 271 -10.75 -1.40 6.76
CA GLY A 271 -11.32 -2.70 7.13
C GLY A 271 -10.62 -3.37 8.32
N VAL A 272 -9.77 -2.64 9.04
CA VAL A 272 -9.12 -3.10 10.28
C VAL A 272 -9.70 -2.34 11.46
N ARG A 273 -10.08 -3.05 12.53
CA ARG A 273 -10.62 -2.44 13.74
C ARG A 273 -9.51 -1.83 14.60
N TYR A 274 -9.78 -0.62 15.05
CA TYR A 274 -9.00 0.10 16.05
C TYR A 274 -9.92 0.49 17.21
N PHE A 275 -9.60 0.05 18.42
CA PHE A 275 -10.30 0.39 19.65
C PHE A 275 -9.78 1.70 20.22
N PHE A 276 -10.70 2.53 20.69
CA PHE A 276 -10.39 3.75 21.41
C PHE A 276 -9.86 3.41 22.80
N MET A 277 -8.66 3.90 23.10
CA MET A 277 -7.96 3.61 24.36
C MET A 277 -8.00 4.79 25.31
N LYS A 278 -7.71 6.00 24.80
CA LYS A 278 -7.67 7.22 25.63
C LYS A 278 -7.86 8.49 24.81
N LYS A 279 -8.45 9.52 25.42
CA LYS A 279 -8.66 10.83 24.78
C LYS A 279 -7.38 11.63 24.61
N ASP A 280 -6.46 11.51 25.55
CA ASP A 280 -5.15 12.17 25.50
C ASP A 280 -4.17 11.31 24.67
N PRO A 281 -3.81 11.74 23.44
CA PRO A 281 -2.88 11.00 22.60
C PRO A 281 -1.45 10.98 23.16
N ASP A 282 -1.07 11.94 24.02
CA ASP A 282 0.29 12.01 24.60
C ASP A 282 0.50 11.00 25.75
N PHE A 283 -0.50 10.15 26.05
CA PHE A 283 -0.39 9.09 27.04
C PHE A 283 0.39 7.85 26.56
N TYR A 284 0.53 7.68 25.25
CA TYR A 284 1.31 6.60 24.64
C TYR A 284 2.79 6.69 25.04
#